data_AF-A0A945UZM6-F1
#
_entry.id   AF-A0A945UZM6-F1
#
_cell.length_a   1.000
_cell.length_b   1.000
_cell.length_c   1.000
_cell.angle_alpha   90.00
_cell.angle_beta   90.00
_cell.angle_gamma   90.00
#
_symmetry.space_group_name_H-M   'P 1'
#
loop_
_entity.id
_entity.type
_entity.pdbx_description
1 polymer ?
#
loop_
_entity_poly.entity_id
_entity_poly.type
_entity_poly.pdbx_seq_one_letter_code
_entity_poly.pdbx_strand_id
1 'polypeptide(L)'
;MQVSPRGRIRALSKQYHPAHLENLRAQNLKKKGSKIMKIKAIIAGLMITAAAVFAGAATAKDWAPKGPLMFYIGFGAGGSTDTMGRVIGKVMKEQTGWNVVVENKPGGGGAAMFTRIAKSKPDGQVVGMGVSTPILMQLVMR
;
A
#
# COMPACT_ATOMS: atom_id res chain seq x y z
N MET A 1 -15.70 -66.38 -30.42
CA MET A 1 -15.11 -66.03 -31.73
C MET A 1 -13.60 -65.90 -31.60
N GLN A 2 -12.86 -66.93 -31.99
CA GLN A 2 -11.40 -66.97 -31.88
C GLN A 2 -10.80 -66.34 -33.14
N VAL A 3 -10.15 -65.19 -33.01
CA VAL A 3 -9.56 -64.45 -34.15
C VAL A 3 -8.43 -65.29 -34.76
N SER A 4 -8.47 -65.53 -36.08
CA SER A 4 -7.53 -66.42 -36.76
C SER A 4 -6.06 -65.93 -36.62
N PRO A 5 -5.07 -66.84 -36.63
CA PRO A 5 -3.65 -66.48 -36.50
C PRO A 5 -3.19 -65.41 -37.52
N ARG A 6 -3.71 -65.46 -38.75
CA ARG A 6 -3.45 -64.45 -39.80
C ARG A 6 -4.10 -63.10 -39.49
N GLY A 7 -5.29 -63.09 -38.90
CA GLY A 7 -5.94 -61.86 -38.42
C GLY A 7 -5.15 -61.19 -37.29
N ARG A 8 -4.53 -61.99 -36.42
CA ARG A 8 -3.69 -61.51 -35.31
C ARG A 8 -2.40 -60.84 -35.81
N ILE A 9 -1.73 -61.42 -36.81
CA ILE A 9 -0.52 -60.83 -37.42
C ILE A 9 -0.84 -59.52 -38.15
N ARG A 10 -1.98 -59.46 -38.86
CA ARG A 10 -2.42 -58.23 -39.55
C ARG A 10 -2.81 -57.11 -38.58
N ALA A 11 -3.38 -57.46 -37.42
CA ALA A 11 -3.69 -56.52 -36.34
C ALA A 11 -2.41 -55.97 -35.68
N LEU A 12 -1.43 -56.84 -35.37
CA LEU A 12 -0.14 -56.44 -34.82
C LEU A 12 0.64 -55.57 -35.80
N SER A 13 0.66 -55.90 -37.10
CA SER A 13 1.28 -55.07 -38.15
C SER A 13 0.70 -53.66 -38.24
N LYS A 14 -0.61 -53.51 -38.00
CA LYS A 14 -1.30 -52.21 -37.99
C LYS A 14 -1.03 -51.42 -36.70
N GLN A 15 -0.88 -52.12 -35.58
CA GLN A 15 -0.53 -51.56 -34.27
C GLN A 15 0.92 -51.06 -34.20
N TYR A 16 1.84 -51.77 -34.86
CA TYR A 16 3.27 -51.42 -34.94
C TYR A 16 3.64 -50.73 -36.25
N HIS A 17 2.66 -50.36 -37.08
CA HIS A 17 2.91 -49.59 -38.29
C HIS A 17 3.52 -48.23 -37.92
N PRO A 18 4.57 -47.76 -38.61
CA PRO A 18 5.29 -46.53 -38.24
C PRO A 18 4.36 -45.31 -38.08
N ALA A 19 3.34 -45.20 -38.95
CA ALA A 19 2.32 -44.15 -38.86
C ALA A 19 1.45 -44.23 -37.58
N HIS A 20 1.16 -45.44 -37.08
CA HIS A 20 0.43 -45.61 -35.82
C HIS A 20 1.29 -45.17 -34.62
N LEU A 21 2.59 -45.50 -34.63
CA LEU A 21 3.52 -45.12 -33.57
C LEU A 21 3.77 -43.60 -33.53
N GLU A 22 3.82 -42.96 -34.70
CA GLU A 22 3.92 -41.50 -34.83
C GLU A 22 2.67 -40.80 -34.27
N ASN A 23 1.48 -41.29 -34.60
CA ASN A 23 0.22 -40.79 -34.05
C ASN A 23 0.16 -40.95 -32.51
N LEU A 24 0.61 -42.09 -31.98
CA LEU A 24 0.70 -42.31 -30.54
C LEU A 24 1.69 -41.34 -29.86
N ARG A 25 2.85 -41.10 -30.48
CA ARG A 25 3.84 -40.12 -30.00
C ARG A 25 3.24 -38.71 -29.97
N ALA A 26 2.58 -38.29 -31.05
CA ALA A 26 1.93 -36.99 -31.14
C ALA A 26 0.82 -36.81 -30.09
N GLN A 27 -0.01 -37.85 -29.87
CA GLN A 27 -1.05 -37.83 -28.84
C GLN A 27 -0.47 -37.76 -27.42
N ASN A 28 0.61 -38.50 -27.15
CA ASN A 28 1.27 -38.48 -25.85
C ASN A 28 1.94 -37.12 -25.58
N LEU A 29 2.53 -36.48 -26.58
CA LEU A 29 3.11 -35.13 -26.45
C LEU A 29 2.04 -34.07 -26.17
N LYS A 30 0.89 -34.11 -26.88
CA LYS A 30 -0.25 -33.22 -26.60
C LYS A 30 -0.83 -33.43 -25.20
N LYS A 31 -1.01 -34.69 -24.77
CA LYS A 31 -1.47 -35.03 -23.41
C LYS A 31 -0.48 -34.57 -22.35
N LYS A 32 0.82 -34.73 -22.58
CA LYS A 32 1.90 -34.27 -21.69
C LYS A 32 1.90 -32.74 -21.55
N GLY A 33 1.76 -32.00 -22.66
CA GLY A 33 1.64 -30.54 -22.65
C GLY A 33 0.41 -30.04 -21.87
N SER A 34 -0.75 -30.67 -22.06
CA SER A 34 -1.98 -30.33 -21.32
C SER A 34 -1.85 -30.55 -19.81
N LYS A 35 -1.24 -31.68 -19.38
CA LYS A 35 -0.96 -31.93 -17.95
C LYS A 35 -0.03 -30.87 -17.36
N ILE A 36 1.03 -30.50 -18.07
CA ILE A 36 1.99 -29.48 -17.62
C ILE A 36 1.31 -28.11 -17.47
N MET A 37 0.45 -27.71 -18.41
CA MET A 37 -0.30 -26.46 -18.31
C MET A 37 -1.25 -26.42 -17.11
N LYS A 38 -1.95 -27.53 -16.83
CA LYS A 38 -2.84 -27.64 -15.65
C LYS A 38 -2.06 -27.55 -14.34
N ILE A 39 -0.92 -28.22 -14.24
CA ILE A 39 -0.06 -28.16 -13.05
C ILE A 39 0.48 -26.74 -12.83
N LYS A 40 0.92 -26.06 -13.89
CA LYS A 40 1.36 -24.65 -13.79
C LYS A 40 0.23 -23.73 -13.33
N ALA A 41 -1.00 -23.93 -13.81
CA ALA A 41 -2.16 -23.15 -13.38
C ALA A 41 -2.49 -23.37 -11.89
N ILE A 42 -2.39 -24.60 -11.39
CA ILE A 42 -2.60 -24.92 -9.97
C ILE A 42 -1.51 -24.27 -9.10
N ILE A 43 -0.24 -24.36 -9.51
CA ILE A 43 0.87 -23.73 -8.77
C ILE A 43 0.73 -22.20 -8.75
N ALA A 44 0.37 -21.59 -9.88
CA ALA A 44 0.11 -20.16 -9.95
C ALA A 44 -1.06 -19.74 -9.04
N GLY A 45 -2.15 -20.51 -9.04
CA GLY A 45 -3.27 -20.28 -8.12
C GLY A 45 -2.85 -20.40 -6.66
N LEU A 46 -2.06 -21.42 -6.30
CA LEU A 46 -1.57 -21.60 -4.94
C LEU A 46 -0.68 -20.43 -4.48
N MET A 47 0.19 -19.93 -5.35
CA MET A 47 1.07 -18.79 -5.07
C MET A 47 0.28 -17.49 -4.84
N ILE A 48 -0.76 -17.24 -5.65
CA ILE A 48 -1.65 -16.07 -5.48
C ILE A 48 -2.40 -16.16 -4.14
N THR A 49 -2.90 -17.35 -3.80
CA THR A 49 -3.66 -17.56 -2.56
C THR A 49 -2.75 -17.42 -1.33
N ALA A 50 -1.52 -17.92 -1.40
CA ALA A 50 -0.53 -17.76 -0.34
C ALA A 50 -0.15 -16.29 -0.13
N ALA A 51 0.05 -15.52 -1.20
CA ALA A 51 0.35 -14.09 -1.09
C ALA A 51 -0.77 -13.29 -0.41
N ALA A 52 -2.04 -13.68 -0.60
CA ALA A 52 -3.18 -13.03 0.05
C ALA A 52 -3.22 -13.29 1.57
N VAL A 53 -2.70 -14.42 2.06
CA VAL A 53 -2.65 -14.74 3.50
C VAL A 53 -1.51 -13.98 4.20
N PHE A 54 -0.41 -13.70 3.49
CA PHE A 54 0.71 -12.91 4.01
C PHE A 54 0.54 -11.40 3.83
N ALA A 55 -0.46 -10.95 3.09
CA ALA A 55 -0.90 -9.56 3.09
C ALA A 55 -1.58 -9.27 4.44
N GLY A 56 -0.78 -9.06 5.48
CA GLY A 56 -1.26 -8.74 6.81
C GLY A 56 -2.24 -7.57 6.77
N ALA A 57 -3.34 -7.68 7.53
CA ALA A 57 -4.27 -6.59 7.70
C ALA A 57 -3.50 -5.38 8.27
N ALA A 58 -3.38 -4.32 7.48
CA ALA A 58 -2.89 -3.04 7.98
C ALA A 58 -3.94 -2.48 8.94
N THR A 59 -3.82 -2.81 10.22
CA THR A 59 -4.59 -2.11 11.25
C THR A 59 -4.00 -0.72 11.36
N ALA A 60 -4.75 0.30 10.96
CA ALA A 60 -4.40 1.68 11.28
C ALA A 60 -4.33 1.78 12.81
N LYS A 61 -3.12 1.84 13.36
CA LYS A 61 -2.94 2.08 14.78
C LYS A 61 -3.28 3.54 15.02
N ASP A 62 -4.18 3.82 15.95
CA ASP A 62 -4.52 5.20 16.32
C ASP A 62 -3.21 5.96 16.63
N TRP A 63 -2.95 7.00 15.85
CA TRP A 63 -1.74 7.79 16.02
C TRP A 63 -1.87 8.65 17.27
N ALA A 64 -0.80 8.69 18.07
CA ALA A 64 -0.69 9.57 19.22
C ALA A 64 0.74 10.13 19.31
N PRO A 65 0.92 11.38 19.77
CA PRO A 65 2.23 11.96 19.95
C PRO A 65 2.98 11.20 21.06
N LYS A 66 4.22 10.80 20.78
CA LYS A 66 5.10 10.08 21.73
C LYS A 66 5.63 10.98 22.87
N GLY A 67 5.24 12.24 22.89
CA GLY A 67 5.76 13.27 23.77
C GLY A 67 4.92 14.54 23.62
N PRO A 68 5.48 15.70 24.00
CA PRO A 68 4.79 16.98 23.85
C PRO A 68 4.45 17.27 22.37
N LEU A 69 3.19 17.57 22.09
CA LEU A 69 2.74 18.07 20.79
C LEU A 69 3.01 19.58 20.74
N MET A 70 3.87 20.01 19.82
CA MET A 70 4.15 21.42 19.59
C MET A 70 3.08 22.02 18.69
N PHE A 71 2.31 22.96 19.23
CA PHE A 71 1.30 23.71 18.48
C PHE A 71 1.78 25.15 18.25
N TYR A 72 2.27 25.43 17.05
CA TYR A 72 2.83 26.73 16.71
C TYR A 72 1.78 27.70 16.17
N ILE A 73 1.84 28.95 16.62
CA ILE A 73 1.01 30.04 16.14
C ILE A 73 1.87 31.02 15.35
N GLY A 74 1.54 31.29 14.09
CA GLY A 74 2.34 32.16 13.21
C GLY A 74 2.35 33.66 13.53
N PHE A 75 1.79 34.07 14.68
CA PHE A 75 1.52 35.46 15.05
C PHE A 75 1.91 35.72 16.52
N GLY A 76 2.07 36.99 16.87
CA GLY A 76 2.42 37.42 18.22
C GLY A 76 1.36 37.03 19.27
N ALA A 77 1.81 36.91 20.52
CA ALA A 77 0.94 36.60 21.65
C ALA A 77 -0.07 37.73 21.93
N GLY A 78 -1.22 37.38 22.52
CA GLY A 78 -2.26 38.34 22.93
C GLY A 78 -3.21 38.83 21.82
N GLY A 79 -2.98 38.47 20.55
CA GLY A 79 -3.91 38.74 19.46
C GLY A 79 -5.02 37.70 19.32
N SER A 80 -6.00 37.94 18.44
CA SER A 80 -7.11 37.01 18.18
C SER A 80 -6.66 35.60 17.80
N THR A 81 -5.60 35.50 16.97
CA THR A 81 -5.00 34.22 16.59
C THR A 81 -4.35 33.50 17.77
N ASP A 82 -3.73 34.21 18.71
CA ASP A 82 -3.16 33.60 19.91
C ASP A 82 -4.27 33.06 20.82
N THR A 83 -5.31 33.85 21.06
CA THR A 83 -6.48 33.46 21.85
C THR A 83 -7.14 32.20 21.28
N MET A 84 -7.41 32.17 19.97
CA MET A 84 -8.02 31.01 19.32
C MET A 84 -7.10 29.77 19.40
N GLY A 85 -5.80 29.92 19.16
CA GLY A 85 -4.85 28.81 19.22
C GLY A 85 -4.75 28.21 20.63
N ARG A 86 -4.81 29.02 21.68
CA ARG A 86 -4.84 28.54 23.06
C ARG A 86 -6.12 27.79 23.40
N VAL A 87 -7.27 28.23 22.90
CA VAL A 87 -8.55 27.51 23.03
C VAL A 87 -8.46 26.15 22.34
N ILE A 88 -7.99 26.10 21.09
CA ILE A 88 -7.81 24.85 20.34
C ILE A 88 -6.86 23.91 21.09
N GLY A 89 -5.70 24.39 21.54
CA GLY A 89 -4.74 23.58 22.29
C GLY A 89 -5.32 23.00 23.58
N LYS A 90 -6.14 23.78 24.30
CA LYS A 90 -6.88 23.32 25.48
C LYS A 90 -7.88 22.22 25.12
N VAL A 91 -8.71 22.41 24.11
CA VAL A 91 -9.70 21.41 23.66
C VAL A 91 -9.02 20.13 23.20
N MET A 92 -7.91 20.23 22.45
CA MET A 92 -7.11 19.07 22.06
C MET A 92 -6.64 18.29 23.28
N LYS A 93 -6.08 18.98 24.28
CA LYS A 93 -5.67 18.33 25.55
C LYS A 93 -6.85 17.67 26.26
N GLU A 94 -8.01 18.32 26.34
CA GLU A 94 -9.21 17.79 27.01
C GLU A 94 -9.77 16.55 26.30
N GLN A 95 -9.80 16.53 24.97
CA GLN A 95 -10.35 15.42 24.20
C GLN A 95 -9.41 14.23 24.06
N THR A 96 -8.10 14.47 24.06
CA THR A 96 -7.09 13.43 23.72
C THR A 96 -6.18 13.05 24.89
N GLY A 97 -6.12 13.88 25.94
CA GLY A 97 -5.14 13.74 27.02
C GLY A 97 -3.70 14.09 26.61
N TRP A 98 -3.47 14.57 25.38
CA TRP A 98 -2.12 14.87 24.89
C TRP A 98 -1.50 16.07 25.62
N ASN A 99 -0.18 16.04 25.78
CA ASN A 99 0.58 17.18 26.28
C ASN A 99 0.79 18.21 25.16
N VAL A 100 -0.14 19.16 25.02
CA VAL A 100 -0.09 20.21 23.98
C VAL A 100 0.66 21.45 24.50
N VAL A 101 1.71 21.86 23.79
CA VAL A 101 2.51 23.04 24.09
C VAL A 101 2.28 24.09 23.01
N VAL A 102 1.69 25.22 23.39
CA VAL A 102 1.34 26.31 22.47
C VAL A 102 2.45 27.36 22.47
N GLU A 103 3.06 27.61 21.30
CA GLU A 103 4.14 28.60 21.15
C GLU A 103 3.90 29.56 19.98
N ASN A 104 4.16 30.84 20.18
CA ASN A 104 4.13 31.85 19.13
C ASN A 104 5.46 31.83 18.34
N LYS A 105 5.36 31.72 17.02
CA LYS A 105 6.47 31.78 16.05
C LYS A 105 6.18 32.90 15.01
N PRO A 106 6.20 34.18 15.43
CA PRO A 106 5.88 35.29 14.55
C PRO A 106 6.95 35.50 13.47
N GLY A 107 6.57 36.23 12.42
CA GLY A 107 7.47 36.66 11.36
C GLY A 107 6.94 36.33 9.98
N GLY A 108 7.08 37.27 9.05
CA GLY A 108 6.67 37.08 7.66
C GLY A 108 5.20 36.65 7.52
N GLY A 109 4.25 37.29 8.21
CA GLY A 109 2.83 36.92 8.12
C GLY A 109 2.52 35.45 8.44
N GLY A 110 3.41 34.75 9.16
CA GLY A 110 3.34 33.32 9.46
C GLY A 110 4.38 32.46 8.73
N ALA A 111 5.13 33.00 7.77
CA ALA A 111 6.15 32.25 7.01
C ALA A 111 7.26 31.67 7.89
N ALA A 112 7.61 32.34 9.00
CA ALA A 112 8.60 31.83 9.96
C ALA A 112 8.13 30.51 10.61
N MET A 113 6.85 30.43 11.00
CA MET A 113 6.24 29.22 11.54
C MET A 113 6.26 28.09 10.52
N PHE A 114 5.81 28.32 9.29
CA PHE A 114 5.82 27.29 8.24
C PHE A 114 7.22 26.80 7.92
N THR A 115 8.21 27.70 7.88
CA THR A 115 9.62 27.34 7.69
C THR A 115 10.13 26.45 8.82
N ARG A 116 9.69 26.69 10.06
CA ARG A 116 10.06 25.87 11.21
C ARG A 116 9.42 24.47 11.15
N ILE A 117 8.15 24.38 10.75
CA ILE A 117 7.44 23.11 10.56
C ILE A 117 8.07 22.31 9.42
N ALA A 118 8.38 22.94 8.29
CA ALA A 118 9.04 22.28 7.16
C ALA A 118 10.40 21.65 7.52
N LYS A 119 11.09 22.18 8.54
CA LYS A 119 12.36 21.66 9.05
C LYS A 119 12.21 20.66 10.21
N SER A 120 10.99 20.43 10.68
CA SER A 120 10.72 19.48 11.76
C SER A 120 10.64 18.04 11.23
N LYS A 121 10.71 17.06 12.14
CA LYS A 121 10.49 15.66 11.76
C LYS A 121 9.06 15.50 11.24
N PRO A 122 8.82 14.75 10.14
CA PRO A 122 7.48 14.52 9.59
C PRO A 122 6.74 13.42 10.38
N ASP A 123 6.74 13.50 11.70
CA ASP A 123 6.14 12.51 12.61
C ASP A 123 4.82 12.96 13.23
N GLY A 124 4.35 14.17 12.89
CA GLY A 124 3.11 14.76 13.39
C GLY A 124 3.23 15.43 14.77
N GLN A 125 4.42 15.49 15.38
CA GLN A 125 4.61 16.14 16.68
C GLN A 125 4.55 17.67 16.62
N VAL A 126 4.66 18.25 15.43
CA VAL A 126 4.62 19.70 15.23
C VAL A 126 3.48 20.03 14.28
N VAL A 127 2.52 20.81 14.78
CA VAL A 127 1.38 21.33 14.02
C VAL A 127 1.34 22.85 14.13
N GLY A 128 0.72 23.50 13.16
CA GLY A 128 0.73 24.96 13.07
C GLY A 128 -0.64 25.55 12.76
N MET A 129 -0.92 26.71 13.35
CA MET A 129 -2.04 27.55 12.99
C MET A 129 -1.53 28.85 12.35
N GLY A 130 -1.92 29.05 11.10
CA GLY A 130 -1.68 30.28 10.35
C GLY A 130 -3.00 30.93 9.93
N VAL A 131 -2.89 32.10 9.31
CA VAL A 131 -4.00 32.79 8.65
C VAL A 131 -3.66 32.85 7.17
N SER A 132 -4.61 32.48 6.30
CA SER A 132 -4.39 32.34 4.86
C SER A 132 -4.05 33.67 4.17
N THR A 133 -4.72 34.77 4.50
CA THR A 133 -4.52 36.05 3.80
C THR A 133 -3.10 36.61 3.96
N PRO A 134 -2.53 36.74 5.17
CA PRO A 134 -1.18 37.27 5.34
C PRO A 134 -0.10 36.41 4.66
N ILE A 135 -0.22 35.07 4.71
CA ILE A 135 0.75 34.19 4.04
C ILE A 135 0.65 34.26 2.53
N LEU A 136 -0.56 34.41 1.96
CA LEU A 136 -0.74 34.57 0.52
C LEU A 136 -0.12 35.88 0.03
N MET A 137 -0.35 36.99 0.73
CA MET A 137 0.27 38.28 0.38
C MET A 137 1.80 38.19 0.38
N GLN A 138 2.39 37.45 1.32
CA GLN A 138 3.83 37.19 1.37
C GLN A 138 4.36 36.34 0.21
N LEU A 139 3.55 35.46 -0.34
CA LEU A 139 3.93 34.62 -1.48
C LEU A 139 3.82 35.39 -2.80
N VAL A 140 2.87 36.31 -2.91
CA VAL A 140 2.68 37.16 -4.08
C VAL A 140 3.75 38.25 -4.18
N MET A 141 4.18 38.81 -3.04
CA MET A 141 5.18 39.90 -3.00
C MET A 141 6.64 39.41 -3.01
N ARG A 142 6.88 38.14 -3.35
CA ARG A 142 8.20 37.50 -3.28
C ARG A 142 8.96 37.53 -4.59
#